data_AF-A0A9N9FZJ4-F1
#
_entry.id   AF-A0A9N9FZJ4-F1
#
_cell.length_a   1.000
_cell.length_b   1.000
_cell.length_c   1.000
_cell.angle_alpha   90.00
_cell.angle_beta   90.00
_cell.angle_gamma   90.00
#
_symmetry.space_group_name_H-M   'P 1'
#
loop_
_entity.id
_entity.type
_entity.pdbx_description
1 polymer ?
#
loop_
_entity_poly.entity_id
_entity_poly.type
_entity_poly.pdbx_seq_one_letter_code
_entity_poly.pdbx_strand_id
1 'polypeptide(L)'
;MKTFTFFLALFLAFTVITAEDNEEQWFASSINPFDQKKRDISAKITFYEGHSLDNAACYGRDGLPEYDAKSTDFIGAMKGLNNCYKCLEITNPKNKKKVVVKIIDKCAGCKKNQVDLTRTAFSKIANPDDGIVNIKFRAVSCPSKVFSLGGSMLSEKFCLESRSISVTEFINYALRAHKRDPFIEFIKGMLMTPFVLHARPLPHIYDPTEKEDSPGDDDYHMDANVARYCDILSSIEELINEHIRKQAKGVPDQSRLKRLVPSISTFHTQLPLRESFLLANTKHSIAARRFVPPSFNDIRRILNTAQNIAIAPKLKLITFDGDMTLYDDGKDFEHDSELVKLLMKLLEHDLYVCVVTAAGYPGDASRYEQRLSGLLKGFENARLSKEMCEKFFVLGGECNYLLQCQDNYHLKYLKESEYQPQCIRSWKPDQIKAILDLAQENLQRCIDDMKLPCTVLRKSKAVGIVPKPNVKIFREQLDECVLSTQHRIVNYLQSPRGSENSLPFCAFNGGSDVWVDIGNKLIGVHILQEFLGAKPHETLHVGDQFLSTGNDFATRHQCCTLWIVSPVETQNVLVELTALLEAKKPERVVK
;
A
#
# COMPACT_ATOMS: atom_id res chain seq x y z
N MET A 1 -18.87 3.19 78.11
CA MET A 1 -18.15 2.05 77.50
C MET A 1 -16.80 2.55 76.99
N LYS A 2 -15.73 2.04 77.61
CA LYS A 2 -14.28 2.00 77.29
C LYS A 2 -13.84 2.58 75.92
N THR A 3 -13.02 3.63 75.79
CA THR A 3 -11.59 3.90 76.14
C THR A 3 -10.54 3.56 75.07
N PHE A 4 -9.75 4.60 74.74
CA PHE A 4 -8.29 4.66 74.54
C PHE A 4 -7.63 4.58 73.14
N THR A 5 -6.73 5.55 72.99
CA THR A 5 -5.77 5.86 71.92
C THR A 5 -4.41 5.18 72.19
N PHE A 6 -3.54 5.15 71.16
CA PHE A 6 -2.06 5.17 71.18
C PHE A 6 -1.23 3.85 71.28
N PHE A 7 -0.39 3.62 70.25
CA PHE A 7 1.09 3.52 70.24
C PHE A 7 1.70 2.51 69.23
N LEU A 8 2.81 3.01 68.68
CA LEU A 8 3.78 2.61 67.67
C LEU A 8 4.57 1.29 67.94
N ALA A 9 5.10 0.72 66.83
CA ALA A 9 6.43 0.11 66.65
C ALA A 9 6.70 -1.41 66.89
N LEU A 10 7.10 -2.06 65.78
CA LEU A 10 8.22 -2.99 65.56
C LEU A 10 8.44 -4.22 66.50
N PHE A 11 8.38 -5.45 65.96
CA PHE A 11 9.53 -6.29 65.53
C PHE A 11 9.10 -7.75 65.22
N LEU A 12 9.50 -8.23 64.03
CA LEU A 12 9.94 -9.57 63.62
C LEU A 12 9.32 -10.87 64.21
N ALA A 13 8.72 -11.67 63.32
CA ALA A 13 8.99 -13.11 63.13
C ALA A 13 8.37 -13.55 61.77
N PHE A 14 9.13 -13.48 60.67
CA PHE A 14 9.75 -14.64 60.00
C PHE A 14 8.98 -15.97 60.13
N THR A 15 8.19 -16.28 59.11
CA THR A 15 8.15 -17.60 58.46
C THR A 15 7.97 -17.39 56.96
N VAL A 16 9.11 -17.09 56.33
CA VAL A 16 9.37 -17.31 54.91
C VAL A 16 9.25 -18.81 54.67
N ILE A 17 8.23 -19.24 53.95
CA ILE A 17 8.27 -20.56 53.29
C ILE A 17 8.89 -20.30 51.92
N THR A 18 10.10 -20.84 51.82
CA THR A 18 11.01 -20.94 50.70
C THR A 18 10.32 -21.47 49.44
N ALA A 19 10.23 -20.64 48.40
CA ALA A 19 10.35 -21.10 47.03
C ALA A 19 11.73 -20.62 46.58
N GLU A 20 12.66 -21.57 46.46
CA GLU A 20 14.06 -21.30 46.17
C GLU A 20 14.21 -20.54 44.84
N ASP A 21 14.95 -19.45 44.94
CA ASP A 21 15.54 -18.69 43.85
C ASP A 21 16.40 -19.58 42.96
N ASN A 22 16.14 -19.57 41.66
CA ASN A 22 17.13 -19.69 40.59
C ASN A 22 16.43 -19.57 39.24
N GLU A 23 16.29 -18.36 38.70
CA GLU A 23 16.37 -18.08 37.24
C GLU A 23 16.33 -16.57 36.95
N GLU A 24 17.18 -15.79 37.62
CA GLU A 24 17.55 -14.42 37.21
C GLU A 24 19.08 -14.28 37.15
N GLN A 25 19.67 -15.02 36.21
CA GLN A 25 20.95 -14.71 35.58
C GLN A 25 21.00 -15.58 34.32
N TRP A 26 21.52 -15.03 33.21
CA TRP A 26 21.63 -15.57 31.83
C TRP A 26 20.83 -14.85 30.72
N PHE A 27 20.22 -13.69 30.99
CA PHE A 27 20.01 -12.68 29.94
C PHE A 27 21.26 -11.81 29.79
N ALA A 28 22.22 -12.33 29.01
CA ALA A 28 23.28 -11.64 28.26
C ALA A 28 24.56 -12.51 28.21
N SER A 29 24.54 -13.55 27.38
CA SER A 29 25.77 -13.96 26.69
C SER A 29 25.42 -14.59 25.35
N SER A 30 26.19 -14.17 24.35
CA SER A 30 26.09 -14.46 22.94
C SER A 30 25.93 -15.96 22.64
N ILE A 31 24.80 -16.34 22.01
CA ILE A 31 24.72 -17.60 21.25
C ILE A 31 24.10 -17.30 19.89
N ASN A 32 24.94 -17.39 18.86
CA ASN A 32 24.57 -17.43 17.44
C ASN A 32 23.34 -18.33 17.20
N PRO A 33 22.35 -17.96 16.37
CA PRO A 33 21.36 -18.90 15.84
C PRO A 33 21.95 -19.78 14.71
N PHE A 34 23.24 -20.08 14.78
CA PHE A 34 24.01 -20.91 13.86
C PHE A 34 24.80 -21.94 14.66
N ASP A 35 24.13 -22.98 15.18
CA ASP A 35 24.59 -24.37 15.06
C ASP A 35 23.58 -25.33 15.71
N GLN A 36 22.66 -25.89 14.92
CA GLN A 36 22.12 -27.21 15.21
C GLN A 36 22.42 -28.10 14.01
N LYS A 37 23.31 -29.07 14.24
CA LYS A 37 23.71 -30.14 13.31
C LYS A 37 22.51 -30.63 12.49
N LYS A 38 22.44 -30.21 11.22
CA LYS A 38 21.47 -30.66 10.21
C LYS A 38 21.69 -32.15 9.91
N ARG A 39 21.15 -33.04 10.73
CA ARG A 39 21.08 -34.47 10.42
C ARG A 39 19.79 -34.74 9.64
N ASP A 40 19.93 -35.31 8.45
CA ASP A 40 18.81 -35.82 7.68
C ASP A 40 18.17 -37.00 8.42
N ILE A 41 16.87 -36.92 8.69
CA ILE A 41 16.10 -37.96 9.37
C ILE A 41 15.42 -38.83 8.30
N SER A 42 15.68 -40.15 8.34
CA SER A 42 14.96 -41.12 7.51
C SER A 42 13.51 -41.24 7.98
N ALA A 43 12.57 -41.10 7.05
CA ALA A 43 11.15 -41.14 7.33
C ALA A 43 10.36 -41.67 6.13
N LYS A 44 9.04 -41.79 6.31
CA LYS A 44 8.10 -42.18 5.25
C LYS A 44 7.14 -41.04 4.97
N ILE A 45 6.71 -40.92 3.73
CA ILE A 45 5.62 -40.03 3.34
C ILE A 45 4.43 -40.81 2.80
N THR A 46 3.25 -40.25 3.05
CA THR A 46 1.96 -40.57 2.44
C THR A 46 1.34 -39.26 1.96
N PHE A 47 0.13 -39.31 1.39
CA PHE A 47 -0.64 -38.10 1.15
C PHE A 47 -2.09 -38.22 1.60
N TYR A 48 -2.70 -37.06 1.91
CA TYR A 48 -4.10 -36.90 2.25
C TYR A 48 -4.73 -35.76 1.45
N GLU A 49 -6.04 -35.85 1.23
CA GLU A 49 -6.82 -34.91 0.42
C GLU A 49 -8.30 -34.90 0.82
N GLY A 50 -9.09 -34.04 0.18
CA GLY A 50 -10.52 -33.89 0.49
C GLY A 50 -10.77 -33.29 1.87
N HIS A 51 -11.87 -33.68 2.51
CA HIS A 51 -12.30 -33.14 3.81
C HIS A 51 -11.32 -33.37 4.97
N SER A 52 -10.33 -34.25 4.80
CA SER A 52 -9.26 -34.41 5.79
C SER A 52 -8.31 -33.21 5.86
N LEU A 53 -8.43 -32.24 4.94
CA LEU A 53 -7.67 -30.99 4.96
C LEU A 53 -8.41 -29.85 5.67
N ASP A 54 -9.70 -30.03 5.98
CA ASP A 54 -10.51 -29.06 6.69
C ASP A 54 -10.08 -29.01 8.18
N ASN A 55 -10.13 -27.85 8.81
CA ASN A 55 -9.79 -27.66 10.23
C ASN A 55 -8.39 -28.17 10.64
N ALA A 56 -7.35 -27.69 9.96
CA ALA A 56 -5.96 -28.07 10.22
C ALA A 56 -5.59 -27.91 11.71
N ALA A 57 -5.13 -28.99 12.37
CA ALA A 57 -5.08 -29.10 13.82
C ALA A 57 -4.11 -28.15 14.56
N CYS A 58 -3.25 -27.42 13.84
CA CYS A 58 -2.46 -26.34 14.42
C CYS A 58 -3.27 -25.03 14.55
N TYR A 59 -4.40 -24.90 13.86
CA TYR A 59 -5.31 -23.75 13.90
C TYR A 59 -6.55 -24.06 14.76
N GLY A 60 -7.46 -23.10 14.96
CA GLY A 60 -8.68 -23.29 15.77
C GLY A 60 -8.45 -23.40 17.28
N ARG A 61 -7.28 -22.98 17.77
CA ARG A 61 -6.88 -22.96 19.19
C ARG A 61 -6.01 -21.75 19.50
N ASP A 62 -5.83 -21.44 20.78
CA ASP A 62 -4.94 -20.34 21.22
C ASP A 62 -5.30 -18.97 20.58
N GLY A 63 -6.59 -18.75 20.29
CA GLY A 63 -7.09 -17.52 19.65
C GLY A 63 -6.90 -17.42 18.14
N LEU A 64 -6.48 -18.50 17.47
CA LEU A 64 -6.34 -18.57 16.01
C LEU A 64 -7.65 -19.01 15.35
N PRO A 65 -8.04 -18.40 14.21
CA PRO A 65 -9.20 -18.87 13.43
C PRO A 65 -8.95 -20.27 12.88
N GLU A 66 -10.03 -21.00 12.59
CA GLU A 66 -9.99 -22.26 11.85
C GLU A 66 -9.35 -22.04 10.46
N TYR A 67 -8.68 -23.07 9.95
CA TYR A 67 -7.99 -23.01 8.66
C TYR A 67 -8.23 -24.29 7.88
N ASP A 68 -8.85 -24.15 6.72
CA ASP A 68 -9.08 -25.23 5.76
C ASP A 68 -7.98 -25.22 4.70
N ALA A 69 -7.16 -26.27 4.70
CA ALA A 69 -6.08 -26.42 3.75
C ALA A 69 -6.59 -26.91 2.38
N LYS A 70 -5.84 -26.62 1.32
CA LYS A 70 -6.14 -27.12 -0.03
C LYS A 70 -5.18 -28.24 -0.42
N SER A 71 -5.63 -29.17 -1.26
CA SER A 71 -4.78 -30.25 -1.79
C SER A 71 -3.62 -29.73 -2.66
N THR A 72 -3.70 -28.47 -3.10
CA THR A 72 -2.67 -27.71 -3.81
C THR A 72 -1.65 -27.03 -2.91
N ASP A 73 -1.91 -26.93 -1.60
CA ASP A 73 -1.00 -26.30 -0.66
C ASP A 73 0.24 -27.17 -0.44
N PHE A 74 1.35 -26.58 -0.01
CA PHE A 74 2.59 -27.31 0.30
C PHE A 74 2.70 -27.49 1.82
N ILE A 75 1.79 -28.29 2.36
CA ILE A 75 1.70 -28.55 3.79
C ILE A 75 1.95 -30.02 4.12
N GLY A 76 2.14 -30.30 5.41
CA GLY A 76 2.12 -31.66 5.90
C GLY A 76 1.51 -31.79 7.30
N ALA A 77 1.17 -33.03 7.63
CA ALA A 77 0.69 -33.45 8.92
C ALA A 77 1.68 -34.43 9.56
N MET A 78 1.91 -34.31 10.88
CA MET A 78 2.79 -35.20 11.63
C MET A 78 2.13 -35.72 12.90
N LYS A 79 2.75 -36.71 13.53
CA LYS A 79 2.30 -37.20 14.84
C LYS A 79 2.50 -36.11 15.90
N GLY A 80 1.40 -35.70 16.53
CA GLY A 80 1.39 -34.70 17.60
C GLY A 80 1.55 -33.27 17.08
N LEU A 81 1.57 -32.30 17.99
CA LEU A 81 1.49 -30.86 17.66
C LEU A 81 2.82 -30.11 17.86
N ASN A 82 3.88 -30.81 18.28
CA ASN A 82 5.19 -30.23 18.61
C ASN A 82 5.93 -29.64 17.39
N ASN A 83 5.46 -29.95 16.19
CA ASN A 83 6.02 -29.46 14.93
C ASN A 83 5.15 -28.43 14.23
N CYS A 84 4.06 -27.96 14.85
CA CYS A 84 3.23 -26.90 14.30
C CYS A 84 4.07 -25.71 13.85
N TYR A 85 3.79 -25.26 12.62
CA TYR A 85 4.41 -24.15 11.91
C TYR A 85 5.89 -24.29 11.55
N LYS A 86 6.52 -25.42 11.84
CA LYS A 86 7.89 -25.72 11.37
C LYS A 86 7.86 -26.13 9.91
N CYS A 87 8.93 -25.81 9.18
CA CYS A 87 9.09 -26.23 7.79
C CYS A 87 10.13 -27.35 7.66
N LEU A 88 9.82 -28.32 6.80
CA LEU A 88 10.67 -29.47 6.51
C LEU A 88 11.07 -29.44 5.04
N GLU A 89 12.36 -29.56 4.74
CA GLU A 89 12.82 -29.94 3.40
C GLU A 89 12.84 -31.46 3.33
N ILE A 90 12.02 -32.03 2.45
CA ILE A 90 11.85 -33.45 2.23
C ILE A 90 12.52 -33.83 0.91
N THR A 91 13.42 -34.80 0.95
CA THR A 91 14.17 -35.31 -0.20
C THR A 91 13.84 -36.78 -0.43
N ASN A 92 13.44 -37.13 -1.65
CA ASN A 92 13.34 -38.53 -2.06
C ASN A 92 14.72 -39.03 -2.53
N PRO A 93 15.35 -39.99 -1.81
CA PRO A 93 16.69 -40.45 -2.14
C PRO A 93 16.77 -41.22 -3.47
N LYS A 94 15.65 -41.78 -3.98
CA LYS A 94 15.59 -42.55 -5.23
C LYS A 94 15.70 -41.65 -6.47
N ASN A 95 14.97 -40.55 -6.51
CA ASN A 95 14.92 -39.64 -7.68
C ASN A 95 15.57 -38.27 -7.43
N LYS A 96 16.10 -38.04 -6.22
CA LYS A 96 16.74 -36.79 -5.75
C LYS A 96 15.85 -35.55 -5.75
N LYS A 97 14.54 -35.68 -6.00
CA LYS A 97 13.60 -34.56 -5.95
C LYS A 97 13.38 -34.11 -4.50
N LYS A 98 13.12 -32.81 -4.35
CA LYS A 98 12.93 -32.16 -3.05
C LYS A 98 11.66 -31.32 -3.03
N VAL A 99 11.07 -31.20 -1.85
CA VAL A 99 9.95 -30.31 -1.58
C VAL A 99 10.09 -29.73 -0.18
N VAL A 100 9.71 -28.46 -0.01
CA VAL A 100 9.61 -27.84 1.32
C VAL A 100 8.14 -27.73 1.68
N VAL A 101 7.78 -28.21 2.86
CA VAL A 101 6.40 -28.15 3.36
C VAL A 101 6.34 -27.53 4.75
N LYS A 102 5.22 -26.87 5.07
CA LYS A 102 4.93 -26.37 6.42
C LYS A 102 4.03 -27.36 7.16
N ILE A 103 4.39 -27.72 8.39
CA ILE A 103 3.55 -28.60 9.20
C ILE A 103 2.45 -27.76 9.85
N ILE A 104 1.20 -27.98 9.46
CA ILE A 104 0.05 -27.24 10.01
C ILE A 104 -1.04 -28.14 10.55
N ASP A 105 -0.84 -29.44 10.50
CA ASP A 105 -1.88 -30.40 10.82
C ASP A 105 -1.33 -31.63 11.57
N LYS A 106 -2.23 -32.42 12.14
CA LYS A 106 -1.93 -33.59 12.97
C LYS A 106 -2.37 -34.86 12.26
N CYS A 107 -1.42 -35.72 11.95
CA CYS A 107 -1.69 -37.04 11.41
C CYS A 107 -1.90 -38.04 12.54
N ALA A 108 -3.15 -38.47 12.77
CA ALA A 108 -3.50 -39.41 13.85
C ALA A 108 -2.90 -40.81 13.64
N GLY A 109 -2.80 -41.27 12.39
CA GLY A 109 -2.26 -42.58 12.02
C GLY A 109 -0.73 -42.64 11.82
N CYS A 110 -0.04 -41.50 11.84
CA CYS A 110 1.38 -41.44 11.51
C CYS A 110 2.28 -42.02 12.62
N LYS A 111 3.32 -42.75 12.23
CA LYS A 111 4.42 -43.12 13.13
C LYS A 111 5.31 -41.91 13.42
N LYS A 112 6.22 -42.04 14.41
CA LYS A 112 7.11 -40.94 14.87
C LYS A 112 7.93 -40.29 13.73
N ASN A 113 8.32 -41.07 12.72
CA ASN A 113 9.07 -40.62 11.55
C ASN A 113 8.24 -40.80 10.26
N GLN A 114 7.02 -40.26 10.25
CA GLN A 114 6.16 -40.23 9.07
C GLN A 114 5.55 -38.83 8.91
N VAL A 115 5.44 -38.37 7.66
CA VAL A 115 4.84 -37.09 7.30
C VAL A 115 3.75 -37.36 6.26
N ASP A 116 2.52 -36.97 6.55
CA ASP A 116 1.45 -37.00 5.56
C ASP A 116 1.45 -35.69 4.80
N LEU A 117 1.49 -35.72 3.47
CA LEU A 117 1.59 -34.53 2.63
C LEU A 117 0.26 -34.24 1.93
N THR A 118 0.05 -33.01 1.50
CA THR A 118 -0.95 -32.79 0.45
C THR A 118 -0.56 -33.53 -0.83
N ARG A 119 -1.58 -33.93 -1.62
CA ARG A 119 -1.37 -34.62 -2.90
C ARG A 119 -0.40 -33.88 -3.83
N THR A 120 -0.47 -32.56 -3.88
CA THR A 120 0.44 -31.75 -4.73
C THR A 120 1.88 -31.80 -4.23
N ALA A 121 2.13 -31.66 -2.93
CA ALA A 121 3.46 -31.76 -2.37
C ALA A 121 4.06 -33.16 -2.53
N PHE A 122 3.24 -34.20 -2.37
CA PHE A 122 3.64 -35.59 -2.60
C PHE A 122 4.03 -35.83 -4.07
N SER A 123 3.17 -35.39 -5.00
CA SER A 123 3.36 -35.58 -6.44
C SER A 123 4.62 -34.91 -6.99
N LYS A 124 5.16 -33.89 -6.29
CA LYS A 124 6.44 -33.27 -6.64
C LYS A 124 7.64 -34.21 -6.45
N ILE A 125 7.55 -35.16 -5.53
CA ILE A 125 8.68 -36.02 -5.15
C ILE A 125 8.44 -37.52 -5.29
N ALA A 126 7.20 -37.97 -5.55
CA ALA A 126 6.82 -39.36 -5.76
C ALA A 126 5.60 -39.48 -6.69
N ASN A 127 5.36 -40.65 -7.31
CA ASN A 127 4.10 -40.90 -8.00
C ASN A 127 3.03 -41.25 -6.95
N PRO A 128 1.83 -40.61 -6.93
CA PRO A 128 0.74 -41.00 -6.04
C PRO A 128 0.45 -42.50 -5.98
N ASP A 129 0.65 -43.23 -7.09
CA ASP A 129 0.45 -44.69 -7.15
C ASP A 129 1.47 -45.50 -6.32
N ASP A 130 2.60 -44.88 -5.93
CA ASP A 130 3.61 -45.51 -5.08
C ASP A 130 3.13 -45.68 -3.62
N GLY A 131 2.07 -44.96 -3.22
CA GLY A 131 1.48 -44.98 -1.88
C GLY A 131 2.44 -44.47 -0.79
N ILE A 132 3.29 -45.34 -0.26
CA ILE A 132 4.22 -45.03 0.84
C ILE A 132 5.65 -44.95 0.32
N VAL A 133 6.28 -43.77 0.45
CA VAL A 133 7.63 -43.54 -0.07
C VAL A 133 8.63 -43.23 1.04
N ASN A 134 9.79 -43.88 1.00
CA ASN A 134 10.90 -43.60 1.91
C ASN A 134 11.60 -42.30 1.50
N ILE A 135 11.76 -41.37 2.45
CA ILE A 135 12.39 -40.07 2.24
C ILE A 135 13.40 -39.75 3.34
N LYS A 136 14.14 -38.67 3.14
CA LYS A 136 14.91 -37.98 4.18
C LYS A 136 14.35 -36.59 4.37
N PHE A 137 14.17 -36.14 5.61
CA PHE A 137 13.80 -34.75 5.86
C PHE A 137 14.71 -34.07 6.87
N ARG A 138 14.77 -32.75 6.81
CA ARG A 138 15.42 -31.91 7.81
C ARG A 138 14.61 -30.65 8.06
N ALA A 139 14.67 -30.13 9.28
CA ALA A 139 14.08 -28.84 9.61
C ALA A 139 14.85 -27.71 8.90
N VAL A 140 14.11 -26.79 8.30
CA VAL A 140 14.64 -25.61 7.62
C VAL A 140 13.88 -24.37 8.07
N SER A 141 14.49 -23.19 7.93
CA SER A 141 13.77 -21.94 8.01
C SER A 141 12.61 -21.96 7.02
N CYS A 142 11.39 -21.65 7.47
CA CYS A 142 10.26 -21.55 6.56
C CYS A 142 10.59 -20.54 5.47
N PRO A 143 10.53 -20.93 4.19
CA PRO A 143 10.69 -19.98 3.11
C PRO A 143 9.67 -18.86 3.32
N SER A 144 10.10 -17.60 3.23
CA SER A 144 9.20 -16.43 3.13
C SER A 144 8.22 -16.56 1.95
N LYS A 145 8.48 -17.56 1.09
CA LYS A 145 7.74 -18.01 -0.07
C LYS A 145 7.64 -19.54 -0.07
N VAL A 146 6.65 -20.12 0.63
CA VAL A 146 6.15 -21.47 0.25
C VAL A 146 5.40 -21.41 -1.09
N PHE A 147 5.22 -20.20 -1.63
CA PHE A 147 4.80 -19.93 -3.00
C PHE A 147 5.94 -19.24 -3.77
N SER A 148 6.88 -20.01 -4.35
CA SER A 148 7.64 -19.52 -5.51
C SER A 148 8.43 -20.60 -6.26
N LEU A 149 8.08 -20.79 -7.53
CA LEU A 149 9.05 -21.06 -8.60
C LEU A 149 9.12 -19.79 -9.46
N GLY A 150 10.36 -19.35 -9.74
CA GLY A 150 10.83 -18.48 -10.83
C GLY A 150 10.03 -17.24 -11.26
N GLY A 151 10.70 -16.07 -11.25
CA GLY A 151 10.70 -15.02 -12.29
C GLY A 151 9.38 -14.47 -12.89
N SER A 152 8.46 -15.32 -13.34
CA SER A 152 7.14 -14.95 -13.88
C SER A 152 6.07 -14.77 -12.80
N MET A 153 6.37 -15.15 -11.55
CA MET A 153 5.37 -15.29 -10.49
C MET A 153 4.97 -13.99 -9.77
N LEU A 154 5.73 -12.90 -9.95
CA LEU A 154 5.30 -11.57 -9.46
C LEU A 154 4.10 -11.08 -10.26
N SER A 155 4.13 -11.28 -11.58
CA SER A 155 2.99 -11.05 -12.46
C SER A 155 1.82 -11.94 -12.02
N GLU A 156 1.93 -13.27 -12.04
CA GLU A 156 0.79 -14.15 -11.70
C GLU A 156 0.17 -13.92 -10.31
N LYS A 157 0.99 -13.64 -9.29
CA LYS A 157 0.51 -13.29 -7.95
C LYS A 157 -0.23 -11.96 -7.96
N PHE A 158 0.30 -10.94 -8.64
CA PHE A 158 -0.41 -9.69 -8.89
C PHE A 158 -1.69 -9.89 -9.70
N CYS A 159 -1.73 -10.82 -10.65
CA CYS A 159 -2.92 -11.09 -11.46
C CYS A 159 -4.02 -11.81 -10.67
N LEU A 160 -3.64 -12.66 -9.71
CA LEU A 160 -4.55 -13.26 -8.75
C LEU A 160 -5.01 -12.23 -7.70
N GLU A 161 -4.06 -11.43 -7.19
CA GLU A 161 -4.34 -10.37 -6.24
C GLU A 161 -5.21 -9.26 -6.87
N SER A 162 -4.99 -8.85 -8.12
CA SER A 162 -5.79 -7.85 -8.83
C SER A 162 -7.21 -8.33 -9.14
N ARG A 163 -7.41 -9.63 -9.38
CA ARG A 163 -8.76 -10.23 -9.41
C ARG A 163 -9.43 -10.20 -8.03
N SER A 164 -8.68 -10.25 -6.93
CA SER A 164 -9.18 -10.03 -5.57
C SER A 164 -9.06 -8.58 -5.07
N ILE A 165 -8.48 -7.65 -5.83
CA ILE A 165 -8.55 -6.20 -5.61
C ILE A 165 -9.73 -5.61 -6.40
N SER A 166 -10.43 -6.45 -7.19
CA SER A 166 -11.82 -6.18 -7.58
C SER A 166 -12.79 -6.14 -6.37
N VAL A 167 -12.27 -6.44 -5.17
CA VAL A 167 -12.96 -6.38 -3.88
C VAL A 167 -13.28 -4.93 -3.57
N THR A 168 -14.53 -4.55 -3.85
CA THR A 168 -15.41 -3.99 -2.83
C THR A 168 -14.73 -3.01 -1.87
N GLU A 169 -14.21 -1.90 -2.38
CA GLU A 169 -14.44 -0.67 -1.63
C GLU A 169 -15.94 -0.39 -1.75
N PHE A 170 -16.75 -1.00 -0.88
CA PHE A 170 -18.03 -0.42 -0.49
C PHE A 170 -17.67 0.90 0.18
N ILE A 171 -17.44 1.91 -0.63
CA ILE A 171 -17.28 3.26 -0.17
C ILE A 171 -18.68 3.61 0.35
N ASN A 172 -18.80 3.78 1.66
CA ASN A 172 -19.97 4.40 2.25
C ASN A 172 -19.94 5.89 1.86
N TYR A 173 -20.38 6.18 0.63
CA TYR A 173 -20.58 7.54 0.13
C TYR A 173 -21.69 8.28 0.90
N ALA A 174 -22.45 7.57 1.73
CA ALA A 174 -23.66 8.07 2.35
C ALA A 174 -23.48 9.32 3.22
N LEU A 175 -22.30 9.66 3.78
CA LEU A 175 -22.22 10.68 4.84
C LEU A 175 -20.89 11.47 5.01
N ARG A 176 -19.95 11.50 4.06
CA ARG A 176 -18.70 12.27 4.25
C ARG A 176 -18.29 13.09 3.03
N ALA A 177 -18.33 14.41 3.17
CA ALA A 177 -17.84 15.37 2.18
C ALA A 177 -16.33 15.25 1.85
N HIS A 178 -15.54 14.57 2.71
CA HIS A 178 -14.10 14.36 2.50
C HIS A 178 -13.65 12.99 3.02
N LYS A 179 -12.83 12.27 2.23
CA LYS A 179 -12.12 11.08 2.69
C LYS A 179 -11.18 11.47 3.84
N ARG A 180 -11.35 10.86 5.02
CA ARG A 180 -10.43 11.02 6.15
C ARG A 180 -9.66 9.72 6.31
N ASP A 181 -8.37 9.76 6.02
CA ASP A 181 -7.50 8.60 6.17
C ASP A 181 -7.38 8.22 7.67
N PRO A 182 -7.67 6.97 8.04
CA PRO A 182 -7.64 6.55 9.44
C PRO A 182 -6.26 6.64 10.11
N PHE A 183 -5.18 6.49 9.34
CA PHE A 183 -3.83 6.61 9.88
C PHE A 183 -3.48 8.07 10.19
N ILE A 184 -3.87 9.00 9.31
CA ILE A 184 -3.74 10.44 9.59
C ILE A 184 -4.57 10.85 10.81
N GLU A 185 -5.82 10.40 10.92
CA GLU A 185 -6.65 10.70 12.10
C GLU A 185 -6.09 10.06 13.38
N PHE A 186 -5.48 8.88 13.29
CA PHE A 186 -4.78 8.27 14.42
C PHE A 186 -3.62 9.15 14.91
N ILE A 187 -2.71 9.57 14.02
CA ILE A 187 -1.59 10.45 14.37
C ILE A 187 -2.09 11.77 14.95
N LYS A 188 -3.08 12.40 14.29
CA LYS A 188 -3.72 13.62 14.76
C LYS A 188 -4.31 13.47 16.16
N GLY A 189 -4.96 12.34 16.44
CA GLY A 189 -5.48 12.02 17.77
C GLY A 189 -4.39 11.96 18.83
N MET A 190 -3.25 11.32 18.52
CA MET A 190 -2.11 11.26 19.45
C MET A 190 -1.51 12.65 19.73
N LEU A 191 -1.45 13.53 18.73
CA LEU A 191 -0.95 14.90 18.87
C LEU A 191 -1.98 15.87 19.50
N MET A 192 -3.25 15.47 19.58
CA MET A 192 -4.28 16.26 20.27
C MET A 192 -4.04 16.28 21.78
N THR A 193 -3.56 15.19 22.37
CA THR A 193 -3.32 15.08 23.82
C THR A 193 -2.37 16.16 24.36
N PRO A 194 -1.13 16.32 23.86
CA PRO A 194 -0.25 17.38 24.34
C PRO A 194 -0.78 18.79 24.02
N PHE A 195 -1.55 18.97 22.94
CA PHE A 195 -2.21 20.24 22.66
C PHE A 195 -3.22 20.59 23.77
N VAL A 196 -4.17 19.70 24.07
CA VAL A 196 -5.21 19.96 25.07
C VAL A 196 -4.63 20.15 26.48
N LEU A 197 -3.59 19.38 26.83
CA LEU A 197 -3.01 19.41 28.18
C LEU A 197 -2.03 20.56 28.40
N HIS A 198 -1.42 21.09 27.35
CA HIS A 198 -0.27 22.01 27.49
C HIS A 198 -0.33 23.26 26.61
N ALA A 199 -1.26 23.38 25.66
CA ALA A 199 -1.48 24.63 24.94
C ALA A 199 -2.22 25.60 25.86
N ARG A 200 -1.47 26.43 26.59
CA ARG A 200 -2.04 27.48 27.43
C ARG A 200 -2.22 28.76 26.59
N PRO A 201 -3.40 29.41 26.64
CA PRO A 201 -3.54 30.79 26.16
C PRO A 201 -2.52 31.69 26.87
N LEU A 202 -2.10 32.78 26.22
CA LEU A 202 -1.32 33.80 26.93
C LEU A 202 -2.10 34.26 28.17
N PRO A 203 -1.44 34.43 29.33
CA PRO A 203 -2.10 35.09 30.46
C PRO A 203 -2.63 36.44 29.98
N HIS A 204 -3.89 36.74 30.32
CA HIS A 204 -4.47 38.05 30.08
C HIS A 204 -3.60 39.08 30.79
N ILE A 205 -2.96 39.98 30.04
CA ILE A 205 -2.32 41.17 30.61
C ILE A 205 -3.43 42.05 31.16
N TYR A 206 -3.77 41.92 32.45
CA TYR A 206 -3.62 42.94 33.50
C TYR A 206 -4.29 42.46 34.81
N ASP A 207 -3.72 41.48 35.50
CA ASP A 207 -3.92 41.37 36.95
C ASP A 207 -2.64 41.86 37.65
N PRO A 208 -2.64 43.07 38.23
CA PRO A 208 -1.47 43.65 38.89
C PRO A 208 -1.08 42.92 40.20
N THR A 209 -1.76 41.84 40.56
CA THR A 209 -1.47 41.03 41.75
C THR A 209 -0.75 39.72 41.47
N GLU A 210 -0.69 39.27 40.21
CA GLU A 210 0.13 38.12 39.81
C GLU A 210 1.53 38.60 39.44
N LYS A 211 2.52 38.23 40.27
CA LYS A 211 3.93 38.51 39.96
C LYS A 211 4.28 37.87 38.62
N GLU A 212 4.82 38.68 37.71
CA GLU A 212 5.40 38.23 36.45
C GLU A 212 6.42 37.11 36.73
N ASP A 213 6.03 35.86 36.46
CA ASP A 213 6.99 34.79 36.28
C ASP A 213 7.67 35.00 34.92
N SER A 214 8.83 35.65 34.99
CA SER A 214 9.98 35.62 34.06
C SER A 214 9.71 35.69 32.53
N PRO A 215 10.30 36.65 31.79
CA PRO A 215 10.23 36.78 30.32
C PRO A 215 10.80 35.60 29.48
N GLY A 216 11.17 34.48 30.12
CA GLY A 216 11.78 33.30 29.48
C GLY A 216 10.90 32.04 29.45
N ASP A 217 9.69 32.06 30.01
CA ASP A 217 8.85 30.86 30.12
C ASP A 217 8.18 30.48 28.78
N ASP A 218 7.92 31.46 27.90
CA ASP A 218 7.29 31.23 26.59
C ASP A 218 8.17 30.45 25.61
N ASP A 219 9.49 30.72 25.58
CA ASP A 219 10.45 30.01 24.72
C ASP A 219 10.66 28.57 25.23
N TYR A 220 10.78 28.42 26.56
CA TYR A 220 10.86 27.11 27.23
C TYR A 220 9.60 26.24 27.00
N HIS A 221 8.41 26.83 27.04
CA HIS A 221 7.16 26.12 26.76
C HIS A 221 7.00 25.71 25.30
N MET A 222 7.49 26.52 24.35
CA MET A 222 7.47 26.18 22.93
C MET A 222 8.42 25.01 22.63
N ASP A 223 9.63 25.04 23.18
CA ASP A 223 10.59 23.93 23.08
C ASP A 223 10.05 22.65 23.72
N ALA A 224 9.34 22.75 24.84
CA ALA A 224 8.70 21.60 25.48
C ALA A 224 7.59 20.98 24.61
N ASN A 225 6.78 21.77 23.91
CA ASN A 225 5.75 21.24 23.00
C ASN A 225 6.36 20.60 21.75
N VAL A 226 7.43 21.18 21.20
CA VAL A 226 8.20 20.58 20.11
C VAL A 226 8.75 19.22 20.55
N ALA A 227 9.34 19.12 21.74
CA ALA A 227 9.86 17.86 22.28
C ALA A 227 8.76 16.80 22.42
N ARG A 228 7.60 17.15 23.00
CA ARG A 228 6.45 16.22 23.15
C ARG A 228 5.96 15.68 21.81
N TYR A 229 5.82 16.54 20.80
CA TYR A 229 5.43 16.11 19.46
C TYR A 229 6.49 15.22 18.81
N CYS A 230 7.78 15.54 18.98
CA CYS A 230 8.87 14.69 18.52
C CYS A 230 8.82 13.30 19.16
N ASP A 231 8.58 13.19 20.46
CA ASP A 231 8.54 11.91 21.17
C ASP A 231 7.38 11.03 20.71
N ILE A 232 6.20 11.64 20.53
CA ILE A 232 5.02 10.94 20.00
C ILE A 232 5.29 10.44 18.58
N LEU A 233 5.82 11.30 17.72
CA LEU A 233 6.10 10.93 16.33
C LEU A 233 7.18 9.85 16.25
N SER A 234 8.25 9.92 17.05
CA SER A 234 9.27 8.87 17.16
C SER A 234 8.67 7.53 17.60
N SER A 235 7.71 7.56 18.53
CA SER A 235 7.00 6.36 18.95
C SER A 235 6.15 5.76 17.81
N ILE A 236 5.55 6.62 16.97
CA ILE A 236 4.79 6.20 15.79
C ILE A 236 5.73 5.67 14.70
N GLU A 237 6.91 6.25 14.51
CA GLU A 237 7.95 5.70 13.62
C GLU A 237 8.29 4.26 14.00
N GLU A 238 8.45 3.98 15.30
CA GLU A 238 8.75 2.61 15.75
C GLU A 238 7.58 1.65 15.51
N LEU A 239 6.32 2.11 15.60
CA LEU A 239 5.15 1.33 15.20
C LEU A 239 5.16 0.99 13.71
N ILE A 240 5.56 1.94 12.85
CA ILE A 240 5.72 1.72 11.40
C ILE A 240 6.86 0.71 11.17
N ASN A 241 8.01 0.87 11.83
CA ASN A 241 9.15 -0.01 11.68
C ASN A 241 8.86 -1.45 12.17
N GLU A 242 8.10 -1.60 13.25
CA GLU A 242 7.55 -2.89 13.66
C GLU A 242 6.64 -3.48 12.58
N HIS A 243 5.72 -2.68 12.02
CA HIS A 243 4.81 -3.12 10.97
C HIS A 243 5.58 -3.62 9.73
N ILE A 244 6.58 -2.87 9.25
CA ILE A 244 7.46 -3.27 8.15
C ILE A 244 8.15 -4.61 8.44
N ARG A 245 8.70 -4.80 9.66
CA ARG A 245 9.32 -6.07 10.07
C ARG A 245 8.32 -7.23 10.08
N LYS A 246 7.06 -6.99 10.47
CA LYS A 246 5.98 -7.99 10.48
C LYS A 246 5.49 -8.31 9.06
N GLN A 247 5.37 -7.31 8.18
CA GLN A 247 5.10 -7.48 6.75
C GLN A 247 6.17 -8.37 6.09
N ALA A 248 7.46 -8.10 6.34
CA ALA A 248 8.57 -8.89 5.79
C ALA A 248 8.55 -10.37 6.26
N LYS A 249 7.94 -10.64 7.42
CA LYS A 249 7.72 -11.99 7.95
C LYS A 249 6.42 -12.64 7.46
N GLY A 250 5.62 -11.94 6.64
CA GLY A 250 4.33 -12.43 6.14
C GLY A 250 3.23 -12.47 7.21
N VAL A 251 3.37 -11.71 8.29
CA VAL A 251 2.40 -11.64 9.42
C VAL A 251 2.04 -10.20 9.80
N PRO A 252 1.65 -9.34 8.83
CA PRO A 252 1.34 -7.92 9.11
C PRO A 252 0.23 -7.72 10.14
N ASP A 253 -0.74 -8.64 10.19
CA ASP A 253 -1.87 -8.61 11.13
C ASP A 253 -1.45 -8.76 12.61
N GLN A 254 -0.25 -9.26 12.86
CA GLN A 254 0.31 -9.36 14.21
C GLN A 254 1.01 -8.08 14.70
N SER A 255 1.08 -7.04 13.87
CA SER A 255 1.71 -5.77 14.27
C SER A 255 0.81 -4.98 15.22
N ARG A 256 1.41 -4.19 16.11
CA ARG A 256 0.68 -3.21 16.95
C ARG A 256 -0.05 -2.20 16.09
N LEU A 257 0.59 -1.67 15.04
CA LEU A 257 -0.01 -0.67 14.17
C LEU A 257 -1.28 -1.17 13.47
N LYS A 258 -1.30 -2.41 12.96
CA LYS A 258 -2.49 -3.00 12.32
C LYS A 258 -3.65 -3.20 13.29
N ARG A 259 -3.37 -3.49 14.57
CA ARG A 259 -4.41 -3.55 15.62
C ARG A 259 -5.00 -2.18 15.94
N LEU A 260 -4.16 -1.14 15.96
CA LEU A 260 -4.59 0.24 16.25
C LEU A 260 -5.31 0.89 15.06
N VAL A 261 -4.85 0.60 13.84
CA VAL A 261 -5.39 1.12 12.59
C VAL A 261 -5.67 -0.06 11.64
N PRO A 262 -6.83 -0.73 11.75
CA PRO A 262 -7.14 -1.94 10.97
C PRO A 262 -7.07 -1.75 9.45
N SER A 263 -7.29 -0.53 8.95
CA SER A 263 -7.19 -0.19 7.53
C SER A 263 -5.76 0.07 7.05
N ILE A 264 -4.75 0.03 7.92
CA ILE A 264 -3.36 0.27 7.52
C ILE A 264 -2.92 -0.80 6.52
N SER A 265 -2.19 -0.34 5.52
CA SER A 265 -1.70 -1.15 4.41
C SER A 265 -0.17 -1.31 4.47
N THR A 266 0.42 -1.68 3.35
CA THR A 266 1.85 -1.93 3.21
C THR A 266 2.65 -0.63 3.28
N PHE A 267 3.67 -0.58 4.15
CA PHE A 267 4.74 0.42 4.04
C PHE A 267 5.89 -0.13 3.20
N HIS A 268 6.39 0.67 2.27
CA HIS A 268 7.52 0.31 1.39
C HIS A 268 8.84 0.93 1.84
N THR A 269 8.79 1.95 2.70
CA THR A 269 9.94 2.66 3.26
C THR A 269 9.72 2.95 4.74
N GLN A 270 10.81 3.14 5.49
CA GLN A 270 10.75 3.69 6.85
C GLN A 270 10.49 5.19 6.77
N LEU A 271 9.60 5.72 7.60
CA LEU A 271 9.19 7.14 7.53
C LEU A 271 9.81 7.92 8.71
N PRO A 272 10.71 8.90 8.47
CA PRO A 272 11.29 9.73 9.52
C PRO A 272 10.34 10.87 9.92
N LEU A 273 9.22 10.52 10.56
CA LEU A 273 8.18 11.44 11.04
C LEU A 273 8.71 12.54 11.99
N ARG A 274 9.64 12.24 12.89
CA ARG A 274 10.25 13.20 13.83
C ARG A 274 10.98 14.29 13.06
N GLU A 275 11.88 13.90 12.17
CA GLU A 275 12.63 14.82 11.31
C GLU A 275 11.69 15.64 10.44
N SER A 276 10.70 14.99 9.83
CA SER A 276 9.72 15.63 8.95
C SER A 276 8.85 16.64 9.68
N PHE A 277 8.48 16.35 10.93
CA PHE A 277 7.77 17.30 11.78
C PHE A 277 8.62 18.50 12.13
N LEU A 278 9.91 18.31 12.47
CA LEU A 278 10.80 19.44 12.74
C LEU A 278 10.87 20.37 11.53
N LEU A 279 11.03 19.83 10.32
CA LEU A 279 11.03 20.61 9.07
C LEU A 279 9.69 21.35 8.84
N ALA A 280 8.56 20.68 9.06
CA ALA A 280 7.24 21.29 8.94
C ALA A 280 7.02 22.38 10.01
N ASN A 281 7.49 22.15 11.23
CA ASN A 281 7.37 23.08 12.35
C ASN A 281 8.22 24.33 12.14
N THR A 282 9.43 24.22 11.56
CA THR A 282 10.24 25.40 11.20
C THR A 282 9.53 26.31 10.20
N LYS A 283 8.70 25.75 9.29
CA LYS A 283 7.98 26.53 8.27
C LYS A 283 6.64 27.07 8.74
N HIS A 284 5.95 26.34 9.62
CA HIS A 284 4.54 26.60 9.93
C HIS A 284 4.25 26.80 11.42
N SER A 285 5.28 26.71 12.27
CA SER A 285 5.18 26.89 13.72
C SER A 285 4.02 26.09 14.34
N ILE A 286 3.86 24.84 13.89
CA ILE A 286 2.76 23.93 14.27
C ILE A 286 2.62 23.85 15.80
N ALA A 287 3.74 23.73 16.51
CA ALA A 287 3.82 23.61 17.97
C ALA A 287 3.60 24.92 18.75
N ALA A 288 3.73 26.06 18.08
CA ALA A 288 3.50 27.37 18.69
C ALA A 288 2.01 27.72 18.83
N ARG A 289 1.13 26.98 18.13
CA ARG A 289 -0.31 27.28 18.11
C ARG A 289 -0.94 26.97 19.47
N ARG A 290 -1.70 27.95 19.99
CA ARG A 290 -2.40 27.85 21.29
C ARG A 290 -3.91 27.58 21.17
N PHE A 291 -4.50 27.93 20.02
CA PHE A 291 -5.96 27.85 19.81
C PHE A 291 -6.37 26.85 18.72
N VAL A 292 -5.43 26.48 17.84
CA VAL A 292 -5.69 25.59 16.70
C VAL A 292 -4.75 24.39 16.79
N PRO A 293 -5.26 23.17 17.03
CA PRO A 293 -4.42 21.97 17.10
C PRO A 293 -3.86 21.59 15.72
N PRO A 294 -2.88 20.67 15.67
CA PRO A 294 -2.49 19.99 14.43
C PRO A 294 -3.70 19.49 13.64
N SER A 295 -3.83 20.00 12.43
CA SER A 295 -4.91 19.68 11.51
C SER A 295 -4.62 18.40 10.72
N PHE A 296 -5.63 17.85 10.05
CA PHE A 296 -5.45 16.73 9.14
C PHE A 296 -4.39 17.03 8.06
N ASN A 297 -4.42 18.25 7.51
CA ASN A 297 -3.50 18.68 6.47
C ASN A 297 -2.07 18.87 6.99
N ASP A 298 -1.89 19.29 8.26
CA ASP A 298 -0.55 19.35 8.86
C ASP A 298 0.10 17.95 8.88
N ILE A 299 -0.66 16.95 9.33
CA ILE A 299 -0.18 15.57 9.40
C ILE A 299 0.06 14.98 8.00
N ARG A 300 -0.85 15.25 7.05
CA ARG A 300 -0.68 14.84 5.65
C ARG A 300 0.62 15.39 5.05
N ARG A 301 0.92 16.67 5.28
CA ARG A 301 2.16 17.31 4.79
C ARG A 301 3.41 16.76 5.48
N ILE A 302 3.36 16.47 6.78
CA ILE A 302 4.44 15.79 7.51
C ILE A 302 4.70 14.39 6.90
N LEU A 303 3.65 13.63 6.59
CA LEU A 303 3.79 12.32 5.95
C LEU A 303 4.36 12.42 4.53
N ASN A 304 3.93 13.41 3.73
CA ASN A 304 4.50 13.64 2.40
C ASN A 304 6.00 13.94 2.49
N THR A 305 6.40 14.80 3.44
CA THR A 305 7.80 15.14 3.72
C THR A 305 8.60 13.89 4.10
N ALA A 306 8.07 13.09 5.04
CA ALA A 306 8.70 11.84 5.48
C ALA A 306 8.88 10.85 4.32
N GLN A 307 7.87 10.77 3.45
CA GLN A 307 7.89 9.88 2.31
C GLN A 307 8.94 10.31 1.28
N ASN A 308 9.06 11.62 1.02
CA ASN A 308 10.11 12.21 0.17
C ASN A 308 11.52 11.91 0.69
N ILE A 309 11.78 12.22 1.97
CA ILE A 309 13.08 11.95 2.63
C ILE A 309 13.45 10.47 2.50
N ALA A 310 12.47 9.60 2.78
CA ALA A 310 12.68 8.16 2.77
C ALA A 310 12.97 7.57 1.38
N ILE A 311 12.26 8.05 0.34
CA ILE A 311 12.34 7.45 -0.99
C ILE A 311 13.41 8.05 -1.89
N ALA A 312 13.74 9.35 -1.76
CA ALA A 312 14.72 10.03 -2.58
C ALA A 312 16.02 9.24 -2.86
N PRO A 313 16.68 8.56 -1.87
CA PRO A 313 17.89 7.77 -2.15
C PRO A 313 17.73 6.60 -3.12
N LYS A 314 16.51 6.08 -3.29
CA LYS A 314 16.23 4.85 -4.04
C LYS A 314 15.28 5.08 -5.20
N LEU A 315 14.83 6.32 -5.39
CA LEU A 315 13.82 6.66 -6.39
C LEU A 315 14.34 6.33 -7.78
N LYS A 316 13.54 5.60 -8.55
CA LYS A 316 13.79 5.28 -9.96
C LYS A 316 12.63 5.67 -10.86
N LEU A 317 11.41 5.50 -10.35
CA LEU A 317 10.18 5.80 -11.05
C LEU A 317 9.34 6.77 -10.22
N ILE A 318 8.92 7.86 -10.84
CA ILE A 318 7.91 8.75 -10.28
C ILE A 318 6.73 8.82 -11.24
N THR A 319 5.54 8.58 -10.70
CA THR A 319 4.28 8.65 -11.45
C THR A 319 3.41 9.77 -10.90
N PHE A 320 2.71 10.46 -11.78
CA PHE A 320 1.82 11.56 -11.45
C PHE A 320 0.43 11.22 -11.92
N ASP A 321 -0.57 11.43 -11.07
CA ASP A 321 -1.93 11.62 -11.56
C ASP A 321 -1.96 12.87 -12.45
N GLY A 322 -2.78 12.83 -13.50
CA GLY A 322 -2.95 13.96 -14.41
C GLY A 322 -3.80 15.07 -13.78
N ASP A 323 -5.12 14.84 -13.77
CA ASP A 323 -6.11 15.81 -13.31
C ASP A 323 -5.93 16.14 -11.82
N MET A 324 -6.09 17.42 -11.48
CA MET A 324 -6.01 17.97 -10.11
C MET A 324 -4.65 17.80 -9.40
N THR A 325 -3.68 17.18 -10.07
CA THR A 325 -2.31 16.97 -9.55
C THR A 325 -1.27 17.70 -10.40
N LEU A 326 -1.33 17.61 -11.73
CA LEU A 326 -0.43 18.34 -12.62
C LEU A 326 -1.06 19.60 -13.24
N TYR A 327 -2.36 19.58 -13.46
CA TYR A 327 -3.15 20.70 -14.00
C TYR A 327 -4.55 20.70 -13.39
N ASP A 328 -5.24 21.84 -13.49
CA ASP A 328 -6.64 21.93 -13.05
C ASP A 328 -7.55 20.98 -13.87
N ASP A 329 -8.69 20.63 -13.29
CA ASP A 329 -9.63 19.65 -13.83
C ASP A 329 -10.08 20.04 -15.24
N GLY A 330 -9.83 19.14 -16.20
CA GLY A 330 -10.18 19.34 -17.60
C GLY A 330 -9.40 20.45 -18.33
N LYS A 331 -8.32 20.99 -17.74
CA LYS A 331 -7.44 21.97 -18.40
C LYS A 331 -6.21 21.31 -19.02
N ASP A 332 -5.57 22.06 -19.92
CA ASP A 332 -4.28 21.73 -20.51
C ASP A 332 -3.12 22.19 -19.62
N PHE A 333 -1.96 21.56 -19.76
CA PHE A 333 -0.75 21.90 -19.05
C PHE A 333 -0.21 23.27 -19.52
N GLU A 334 -0.08 24.23 -18.60
CA GLU A 334 0.37 25.59 -18.90
C GLU A 334 1.83 25.63 -19.39
N HIS A 335 2.11 26.48 -20.38
CA HIS A 335 3.36 26.48 -21.14
C HIS A 335 4.58 26.99 -20.36
N ASP A 336 4.39 27.74 -19.27
CA ASP A 336 5.45 28.35 -18.45
C ASP A 336 5.20 28.15 -16.95
N SER A 337 4.96 26.90 -16.54
CA SER A 337 4.84 26.58 -15.12
C SER A 337 6.17 26.17 -14.51
N GLU A 338 6.41 26.54 -13.25
CA GLU A 338 7.55 26.05 -12.45
C GLU A 338 7.56 24.51 -12.39
N LEU A 339 6.39 23.89 -12.55
CA LEU A 339 6.23 22.45 -12.62
C LEU A 339 6.93 21.82 -13.83
N VAL A 340 6.96 22.47 -15.01
CA VAL A 340 7.75 22.00 -16.17
C VAL A 340 9.21 21.84 -15.77
N LYS A 341 9.78 22.88 -15.14
CA LYS A 341 11.20 22.88 -14.74
C LYS A 341 11.49 21.79 -13.73
N LEU A 342 10.59 21.58 -12.76
CA LEU A 342 10.73 20.53 -11.76
C LEU A 342 10.66 19.14 -12.41
N LEU A 343 9.74 18.90 -13.35
CA LEU A 343 9.66 17.63 -14.08
C LEU A 343 10.91 17.37 -14.92
N MET A 344 11.47 18.41 -15.57
CA MET A 344 12.74 18.31 -16.27
C MET A 344 13.90 17.96 -15.32
N LYS A 345 13.96 18.58 -14.13
CA LYS A 345 14.96 18.22 -13.11
C LYS A 345 14.87 16.74 -12.73
N LEU A 346 13.69 16.16 -12.63
CA LEU A 346 13.54 14.73 -12.35
C LEU A 346 14.18 13.87 -13.45
N LEU A 347 13.97 14.23 -14.72
CA LEU A 347 14.61 13.57 -15.87
C LEU A 347 16.15 13.75 -15.84
N GLU A 348 16.65 14.94 -15.45
CA GLU A 348 18.09 15.20 -15.29
C GLU A 348 18.72 14.35 -14.17
N HIS A 349 17.91 13.91 -13.21
CA HIS A 349 18.28 12.99 -12.15
C HIS A 349 18.12 11.51 -12.53
N ASP A 350 18.05 11.22 -13.83
CA ASP A 350 18.01 9.87 -14.40
C ASP A 350 16.73 9.08 -14.07
N LEU A 351 15.68 9.76 -13.60
CA LEU A 351 14.42 9.13 -13.20
C LEU A 351 13.50 8.87 -14.39
N TYR A 352 12.76 7.77 -14.33
CA TYR A 352 11.58 7.59 -15.17
C TYR A 352 10.43 8.44 -14.62
N VAL A 353 9.83 9.24 -15.50
CA VAL A 353 8.69 10.12 -15.16
C VAL A 353 7.48 9.66 -15.97
N CYS A 354 6.37 9.36 -15.30
CA CYS A 354 5.16 8.94 -16.00
C CYS A 354 3.91 9.72 -15.54
N VAL A 355 3.12 10.20 -16.49
CA VAL A 355 1.76 10.71 -16.21
C VAL A 355 0.77 9.56 -16.37
N VAL A 356 0.04 9.22 -15.31
CA VAL A 356 -1.01 8.21 -15.28
C VAL A 356 -2.35 8.93 -15.24
N THR A 357 -3.22 8.67 -16.23
CA THR A 357 -4.48 9.41 -16.38
C THR A 357 -5.64 8.48 -16.74
N ALA A 358 -6.81 8.76 -16.17
CA ALA A 358 -8.05 8.08 -16.55
C ALA A 358 -8.45 8.35 -18.01
N ALA A 359 -8.02 9.49 -18.57
CA ALA A 359 -8.29 9.80 -19.98
C ALA A 359 -7.68 8.75 -20.93
N GLY A 360 -8.57 8.04 -21.63
CA GLY A 360 -8.24 7.04 -22.66
C GLY A 360 -8.61 7.52 -24.07
N TYR A 361 -7.62 7.68 -24.95
CA TYR A 361 -7.79 7.98 -26.38
C TYR A 361 -7.11 6.88 -27.21
N PRO A 362 -7.75 5.73 -27.44
CA PRO A 362 -7.11 4.62 -28.14
C PRO A 362 -6.70 5.03 -29.57
N GLY A 363 -5.40 4.95 -29.88
CA GLY A 363 -4.86 5.22 -31.21
C GLY A 363 -4.72 6.70 -31.59
N ASP A 364 -5.00 7.63 -30.67
CA ASP A 364 -4.95 9.07 -30.92
C ASP A 364 -3.98 9.76 -29.93
N ALA A 365 -2.70 9.77 -30.30
CA ALA A 365 -1.64 10.38 -29.48
C ALA A 365 -1.81 11.91 -29.40
N SER A 366 -2.39 12.53 -30.43
CA SER A 366 -2.52 13.99 -30.53
C SER A 366 -3.36 14.58 -29.40
N ARG A 367 -4.36 13.83 -28.90
CA ARG A 367 -5.16 14.25 -27.74
C ARG A 367 -4.38 14.23 -26.43
N TYR A 368 -3.46 13.29 -26.25
CA TYR A 368 -2.54 13.30 -25.11
C TYR A 368 -1.56 14.46 -25.21
N GLU A 369 -1.02 14.70 -26.41
CA GLU A 369 -0.11 15.82 -26.67
C GLU A 369 -0.77 17.17 -26.44
N GLN A 370 -2.04 17.34 -26.83
CA GLN A 370 -2.78 18.58 -26.58
C GLN A 370 -2.83 18.89 -25.08
N ARG A 371 -3.21 17.90 -24.26
CA ARG A 371 -3.29 18.05 -22.79
C ARG A 371 -1.94 18.37 -22.16
N LEU A 372 -0.85 17.83 -22.72
CA LEU A 372 0.52 18.00 -22.21
C LEU A 372 1.33 19.01 -23.03
N SER A 373 0.68 19.84 -23.84
CA SER A 373 1.33 20.68 -24.84
C SER A 373 2.36 21.63 -24.22
N GLY A 374 2.04 22.25 -23.08
CA GLY A 374 2.99 23.10 -22.35
C GLY A 374 4.23 22.36 -21.87
N LEU A 375 4.07 21.13 -21.38
CA LEU A 375 5.17 20.30 -20.91
C LEU A 375 6.08 19.86 -22.06
N LEU A 376 5.50 19.33 -23.15
CA LEU A 376 6.26 18.89 -24.32
C LEU A 376 6.97 20.06 -25.01
N LYS A 377 6.33 21.24 -25.08
CA LYS A 377 6.97 22.45 -25.58
C LYS A 377 8.12 22.90 -24.68
N GLY A 378 7.97 22.77 -23.37
CA GLY A 378 9.03 22.98 -22.39
C GLY A 378 10.25 22.09 -22.66
N PHE A 379 10.02 20.80 -22.94
CA PHE A 379 11.09 19.85 -23.30
C PHE A 379 11.80 20.26 -24.60
N GLU A 380 11.06 20.65 -25.62
CA GLU A 380 11.61 21.13 -26.89
C GLU A 380 12.44 22.41 -26.71
N ASN A 381 11.91 23.40 -25.98
CA ASN A 381 12.59 24.66 -25.72
C ASN A 381 13.91 24.46 -24.95
N ALA A 382 13.90 23.52 -23.99
CA ALA A 382 15.08 23.14 -23.23
C ALA A 382 16.05 22.22 -24.00
N ARG A 383 15.64 21.73 -25.18
CA ARG A 383 16.41 20.80 -26.01
C ARG A 383 16.83 19.55 -25.24
N LEU A 384 15.88 18.89 -24.58
CA LEU A 384 16.17 17.66 -23.86
C LEU A 384 16.83 16.63 -24.78
N SER A 385 17.76 15.86 -24.21
CA SER A 385 18.43 14.78 -24.94
C SER A 385 17.45 13.64 -25.24
N LYS A 386 17.76 12.85 -26.27
CA LYS A 386 17.01 11.64 -26.62
C LYS A 386 16.80 10.71 -25.41
N GLU A 387 17.85 10.48 -24.63
CA GLU A 387 17.79 9.61 -23.44
C GLU A 387 16.82 10.14 -22.38
N MET A 388 16.77 11.47 -22.17
CA MET A 388 15.82 12.09 -21.25
C MET A 388 14.38 12.00 -21.77
N CYS A 389 14.16 12.25 -23.07
CA CYS A 389 12.85 12.11 -23.70
C CYS A 389 12.31 10.67 -23.57
N GLU A 390 13.15 9.66 -23.83
CA GLU A 390 12.79 8.25 -23.73
C GLU A 390 12.48 7.79 -22.29
N LYS A 391 12.77 8.61 -21.27
CA LYS A 391 12.39 8.38 -19.87
C LYS A 391 11.05 9.00 -19.45
N PHE A 392 10.42 9.77 -20.33
CA PHE A 392 9.09 10.32 -20.11
C PHE A 392 7.99 9.47 -20.76
N PHE A 393 6.99 9.09 -19.97
CA PHE A 393 5.89 8.23 -20.38
C PHE A 393 4.52 8.83 -20.03
N VAL A 394 3.50 8.42 -20.76
CA VAL A 394 2.10 8.70 -20.45
C VAL A 394 1.33 7.40 -20.48
N LEU A 395 0.68 7.03 -19.38
CA LEU A 395 -0.20 5.87 -19.28
C LEU A 395 -1.66 6.34 -19.20
N GLY A 396 -2.35 6.23 -20.33
CA GLY A 396 -3.74 6.62 -20.46
C GLY A 396 -4.74 5.48 -20.24
N GLY A 397 -5.99 5.87 -19.96
CA GLY A 397 -7.08 4.94 -19.69
C GLY A 397 -6.80 4.09 -18.45
N GLU A 398 -6.27 4.71 -17.40
CA GLU A 398 -5.82 4.10 -16.13
C GLU A 398 -4.60 3.18 -16.25
N CYS A 399 -4.68 2.15 -17.10
CA CYS A 399 -3.63 1.16 -17.31
C CYS A 399 -3.55 0.61 -18.73
N ASN A 400 -4.20 1.26 -19.70
CA ASN A 400 -4.53 0.64 -20.98
C ASN A 400 -3.68 1.08 -22.17
N TYR A 401 -3.17 2.32 -22.15
CA TYR A 401 -2.50 2.90 -23.31
C TYR A 401 -1.20 3.58 -22.90
N LEU A 402 -0.05 2.92 -23.11
CA LEU A 402 1.26 3.48 -22.81
C LEU A 402 1.83 4.21 -24.03
N LEU A 403 2.26 5.45 -23.81
CA LEU A 403 2.96 6.28 -24.76
C LEU A 403 4.34 6.67 -24.19
N GLN A 404 5.32 6.81 -25.06
CA GLN A 404 6.67 7.27 -24.73
C GLN A 404 6.99 8.53 -25.54
N CYS A 405 7.60 9.52 -24.90
CA CYS A 405 8.13 10.68 -25.62
C CYS A 405 9.36 10.29 -26.44
N GLN A 406 9.41 10.75 -27.68
CA GLN A 406 10.51 10.48 -28.61
C GLN A 406 11.45 11.70 -28.70
N ASP A 407 12.55 11.56 -29.43
CA ASP A 407 13.56 12.63 -29.63
C ASP A 407 13.04 13.86 -30.38
N ASN A 408 11.90 13.75 -31.06
CA ASN A 408 11.18 14.86 -31.67
C ASN A 408 10.13 15.51 -30.73
N TYR A 409 10.14 15.18 -29.44
CA TYR A 409 9.23 15.69 -28.42
C TYR A 409 7.75 15.31 -28.61
N HIS A 410 7.45 14.35 -29.48
CA HIS A 410 6.12 13.79 -29.70
C HIS A 410 5.92 12.45 -28.97
N LEU A 411 4.67 12.13 -28.68
CA LEU A 411 4.26 10.91 -28.00
C LEU A 411 3.98 9.79 -28.99
N LYS A 412 4.54 8.61 -28.73
CA LYS A 412 4.35 7.42 -29.54
C LYS A 412 3.77 6.28 -28.71
N TYR A 413 2.72 5.64 -29.20
CA TYR A 413 2.19 4.42 -28.58
C TYR A 413 3.21 3.28 -28.59
N LEU A 414 3.29 2.58 -27.46
CA LEU A 414 3.93 1.28 -27.36
C LEU A 414 2.87 0.18 -27.54
N LYS A 415 3.22 -0.91 -28.21
CA LYS A 415 2.28 -2.03 -28.39
C LYS A 415 2.03 -2.70 -27.05
N GLU A 416 0.80 -3.14 -26.80
CA GLU A 416 0.44 -3.82 -25.55
C GLU A 416 1.36 -5.02 -25.25
N SER A 417 1.85 -5.74 -26.29
CA SER A 417 2.79 -6.85 -26.15
C SER A 417 4.17 -6.46 -25.59
N GLU A 418 4.56 -5.19 -25.66
CA GLU A 418 5.88 -4.71 -25.23
C GLU A 418 5.92 -4.44 -23.71
N TYR A 419 4.81 -4.03 -23.12
CA TYR A 419 4.78 -3.55 -21.74
C TYR A 419 3.76 -4.26 -20.85
N GLN A 420 2.66 -4.80 -21.39
CA GLN A 420 1.65 -5.45 -20.56
C GLN A 420 2.04 -6.90 -20.21
N PRO A 421 1.95 -7.28 -18.93
CA PRO A 421 2.14 -8.66 -18.51
C PRO A 421 1.11 -9.61 -19.16
N GLN A 422 1.50 -10.87 -19.34
CA GLN A 422 0.69 -11.88 -20.06
C GLN A 422 -0.72 -12.03 -19.48
N CYS A 423 -0.90 -11.89 -18.17
CA CYS A 423 -2.20 -12.06 -17.54
C CYS A 423 -3.19 -10.93 -17.88
N ILE A 424 -2.72 -9.70 -18.10
CA ILE A 424 -3.55 -8.56 -18.50
C ILE A 424 -3.90 -8.72 -19.97
N ARG A 425 -2.93 -9.11 -20.79
CA ARG A 425 -3.16 -9.46 -22.21
C ARG A 425 -4.10 -10.65 -22.40
N SER A 426 -4.28 -11.48 -21.37
CA SER A 426 -5.20 -12.63 -21.40
C SER A 426 -6.65 -12.29 -21.05
N TRP A 427 -6.96 -11.04 -20.70
CA TRP A 427 -8.34 -10.61 -20.47
C TRP A 427 -9.18 -10.82 -21.72
N LYS A 428 -10.25 -11.61 -21.59
CA LYS A 428 -11.04 -12.01 -22.75
C LYS A 428 -11.93 -10.85 -23.19
N PRO A 429 -12.06 -10.60 -24.52
CA PRO A 429 -12.97 -9.59 -25.03
C PRO A 429 -14.41 -9.74 -24.52
N ASP A 430 -14.89 -10.97 -24.34
CA ASP A 430 -16.24 -11.24 -23.83
C ASP A 430 -16.42 -10.81 -22.38
N GLN A 431 -15.39 -10.95 -21.53
CA GLN A 431 -15.43 -10.51 -20.13
C GLN A 431 -15.49 -8.98 -20.06
N ILE A 432 -14.64 -8.30 -20.85
CA ILE A 432 -14.62 -6.83 -20.99
C ILE A 432 -16.00 -6.35 -21.46
N LYS A 433 -16.54 -6.98 -22.51
CA LYS A 433 -17.85 -6.64 -23.06
C LYS A 433 -18.96 -6.83 -22.03
N ALA A 434 -18.96 -7.92 -21.27
CA ALA A 434 -19.99 -8.20 -20.27
C ALA A 434 -20.06 -7.10 -19.18
N ILE A 435 -18.92 -6.68 -18.64
CA ILE A 435 -18.87 -5.61 -17.62
C ILE A 435 -19.34 -4.29 -18.21
N LEU A 436 -18.80 -3.90 -19.37
CA LEU A 436 -19.11 -2.61 -19.96
C LEU A 436 -20.55 -2.53 -20.48
N ASP A 437 -21.15 -3.63 -20.96
CA ASP A 437 -22.57 -3.67 -21.35
C ASP A 437 -23.49 -3.46 -20.16
N LEU A 438 -23.16 -4.09 -19.03
CA LEU A 438 -23.90 -3.91 -17.78
C LEU A 438 -23.78 -2.47 -17.26
N ALA A 439 -22.57 -1.90 -17.35
CA ALA A 439 -22.31 -0.52 -16.99
C ALA A 439 -23.10 0.45 -17.88
N GLN A 440 -23.05 0.25 -19.20
CA GLN A 440 -23.79 1.02 -20.19
C GLN A 440 -25.30 0.99 -19.94
N GLU A 441 -25.84 -0.20 -19.69
CA GLU A 441 -27.26 -0.38 -19.39
C GLU A 441 -27.66 0.40 -18.14
N ASN A 442 -26.85 0.36 -17.08
CA ASN A 442 -27.15 1.10 -15.85
C ASN A 442 -27.03 2.60 -16.02
N LEU A 443 -25.98 3.08 -16.68
CA LEU A 443 -25.79 4.50 -16.95
C LEU A 443 -26.94 5.06 -17.80
N GLN A 444 -27.45 4.29 -18.77
CA GLN A 444 -28.63 4.68 -19.54
C GLN A 444 -29.87 4.80 -18.65
N ARG A 445 -30.08 3.86 -17.72
CA ARG A 445 -31.18 3.97 -16.74
C ARG A 445 -31.04 5.21 -15.87
N CYS A 446 -29.84 5.51 -15.37
CA CYS A 446 -29.60 6.73 -14.61
C CYS A 446 -29.91 7.99 -15.42
N ILE A 447 -29.56 8.02 -16.72
CA ILE A 447 -29.93 9.10 -17.64
C ILE A 447 -31.45 9.24 -17.71
N ASP A 448 -32.17 8.14 -17.89
CA ASP A 448 -33.62 8.15 -18.09
C ASP A 448 -34.37 8.53 -16.80
N ASP A 449 -33.97 7.94 -15.66
CA ASP A 449 -34.60 8.13 -14.35
C ASP A 449 -34.41 9.56 -13.82
N MET A 450 -33.19 10.10 -13.93
CA MET A 450 -32.86 11.46 -13.50
C MET A 450 -33.04 12.51 -14.61
N LYS A 451 -33.47 12.10 -15.81
CA LYS A 451 -33.63 12.94 -17.01
C LYS A 451 -32.37 13.74 -17.35
N LEU A 452 -31.20 13.10 -17.25
CA LEU A 452 -29.93 13.77 -17.45
C LEU A 452 -29.75 14.15 -18.93
N PRO A 453 -29.36 15.40 -19.23
CA PRO A 453 -29.03 15.85 -20.58
C PRO A 453 -27.64 15.36 -21.01
N CYS A 454 -27.42 14.04 -20.97
CA CYS A 454 -26.15 13.38 -21.30
C CYS A 454 -26.30 12.44 -22.50
N THR A 455 -25.17 11.99 -23.00
CA THR A 455 -25.08 10.91 -23.99
C THR A 455 -24.12 9.84 -23.50
N VAL A 456 -24.42 8.58 -23.78
CA VAL A 456 -23.50 7.48 -23.50
C VAL A 456 -22.41 7.43 -24.56
N LEU A 457 -21.15 7.28 -24.13
CA LEU A 457 -19.99 7.10 -24.99
C LEU A 457 -19.29 5.78 -24.66
N ARG A 458 -19.18 4.88 -25.63
CA ARG A 458 -18.56 3.56 -25.50
C ARG A 458 -17.21 3.51 -26.20
N LYS A 459 -16.19 3.00 -25.51
CA LYS A 459 -14.84 2.71 -26.03
C LYS A 459 -14.54 1.20 -25.92
N SER A 460 -13.35 0.79 -26.38
CA SER A 460 -12.90 -0.61 -26.34
C SER A 460 -12.78 -1.17 -24.92
N LYS A 461 -12.30 -0.36 -23.96
CA LYS A 461 -12.08 -0.74 -22.55
C LYS A 461 -12.76 0.20 -21.56
N ALA A 462 -13.73 1.01 -22.01
CA ALA A 462 -14.41 1.98 -21.18
C ALA A 462 -15.83 2.28 -21.66
N VAL A 463 -16.70 2.74 -20.76
CA VAL A 463 -17.97 3.37 -21.10
C VAL A 463 -18.26 4.51 -20.14
N GLY A 464 -18.87 5.58 -20.61
CA GLY A 464 -19.20 6.72 -19.78
C GLY A 464 -20.41 7.49 -20.26
N ILE A 465 -20.81 8.50 -19.48
CA ILE A 465 -21.82 9.48 -19.86
C ILE A 465 -21.19 10.86 -19.91
N VAL A 466 -21.43 11.57 -21.01
CA VAL A 466 -20.88 12.92 -21.25
C VAL A 466 -22.05 13.89 -21.37
N PRO A 467 -22.01 15.06 -20.70
CA PRO A 467 -23.05 16.06 -20.82
C PRO A 467 -23.13 16.61 -22.25
N LYS A 468 -24.34 17.00 -22.67
CA LYS A 468 -24.53 17.76 -23.90
C LYS A 468 -23.76 19.10 -23.82
N PRO A 469 -23.38 19.70 -24.96
CA PRO A 469 -22.64 20.95 -24.97
C PRO A 469 -23.28 22.04 -24.11
N ASN A 470 -22.46 22.77 -23.33
CA ASN A 470 -22.87 23.85 -22.43
C ASN A 470 -23.81 23.44 -21.28
N VAL A 471 -23.89 22.15 -20.95
CA VAL A 471 -24.66 21.67 -19.80
C VAL A 471 -23.73 21.23 -18.67
N LYS A 472 -24.07 21.61 -17.44
CA LYS A 472 -23.44 21.11 -16.21
C LYS A 472 -24.40 20.15 -15.51
N ILE A 473 -23.87 19.04 -15.03
CA ILE A 473 -24.60 18.07 -14.22
C ILE A 473 -24.20 18.29 -12.76
N PHE A 474 -25.16 18.16 -11.84
CA PHE A 474 -24.85 18.28 -10.41
C PHE A 474 -23.99 17.12 -9.93
N ARG A 475 -23.07 17.38 -9.01
CA ARG A 475 -22.11 16.39 -8.51
C ARG A 475 -22.84 15.18 -7.93
N GLU A 476 -23.92 15.42 -7.20
CA GLU A 476 -24.75 14.39 -6.58
C GLU A 476 -25.37 13.44 -7.60
N GLN A 477 -25.73 13.95 -8.79
CA GLN A 477 -26.27 13.12 -9.88
C GLN A 477 -25.17 12.28 -10.54
N LEU A 478 -23.97 12.84 -10.70
CA LEU A 478 -22.81 12.10 -11.20
C LEU A 478 -22.38 11.03 -10.21
N ASP A 479 -22.35 11.36 -8.90
CA ASP A 479 -22.09 10.40 -7.84
C ASP A 479 -23.15 9.28 -7.87
N GLU A 480 -24.45 9.58 -7.92
CA GLU A 480 -25.51 8.56 -8.05
C GLU A 480 -25.27 7.60 -9.24
N CYS A 481 -24.93 8.13 -10.42
CA CYS A 481 -24.57 7.33 -11.59
C CYS A 481 -23.40 6.37 -11.31
N VAL A 482 -22.35 6.85 -10.65
CA VAL A 482 -21.16 6.04 -10.30
C VAL A 482 -21.54 4.95 -9.31
N LEU A 483 -22.23 5.31 -8.22
CA LEU A 483 -22.54 4.38 -7.13
C LEU A 483 -23.49 3.28 -7.56
N SER A 484 -24.55 3.67 -8.25
CA SER A 484 -25.52 2.74 -8.81
C SER A 484 -24.84 1.76 -9.77
N THR A 485 -23.97 2.27 -10.65
CA THR A 485 -23.27 1.45 -11.63
C THR A 485 -22.25 0.53 -10.99
N GLN A 486 -21.43 1.03 -10.06
CA GLN A 486 -20.48 0.23 -9.29
C GLN A 486 -21.20 -0.89 -8.53
N HIS A 487 -22.27 -0.56 -7.80
CA HIS A 487 -23.05 -1.54 -7.04
C HIS A 487 -23.63 -2.63 -7.95
N ARG A 488 -24.16 -2.25 -9.13
CA ARG A 488 -24.67 -3.21 -10.10
C ARG A 488 -23.58 -4.14 -10.63
N ILE A 489 -22.42 -3.61 -11.01
CA ILE A 489 -21.30 -4.42 -11.52
C ILE A 489 -20.81 -5.37 -10.44
N VAL A 490 -20.58 -4.89 -9.21
CA VAL A 490 -20.14 -5.73 -8.09
C VAL A 490 -21.12 -6.87 -7.83
N ASN A 491 -22.41 -6.59 -7.76
CA ASN A 491 -23.43 -7.63 -7.53
C ASN A 491 -23.47 -8.66 -8.66
N TYR A 492 -23.30 -8.22 -9.91
CA TYR A 492 -23.20 -9.13 -11.04
C TYR A 492 -21.97 -10.02 -10.94
N LEU A 493 -20.78 -9.46 -10.67
CA LEU A 493 -19.53 -10.20 -10.55
C LEU A 493 -19.52 -11.17 -9.34
N GLN A 494 -20.31 -10.89 -8.30
CA GLN A 494 -20.51 -11.80 -7.17
C GLN A 494 -21.55 -12.90 -7.45
N SER A 495 -22.34 -12.78 -8.51
CA SER A 495 -23.32 -13.79 -8.89
C SER A 495 -22.66 -15.00 -9.59
N PRO A 496 -23.25 -16.20 -9.53
CA PRO A 496 -22.73 -17.38 -10.25
C PRO A 496 -22.59 -17.19 -11.76
N ARG A 497 -23.38 -16.29 -12.36
CA ARG A 497 -23.34 -16.00 -13.81
C ARG A 497 -22.27 -14.98 -14.19
N GLY A 498 -21.85 -14.12 -13.26
CA GLY A 498 -20.91 -13.04 -13.53
C GLY A 498 -19.51 -13.28 -12.96
N SER A 499 -19.32 -14.24 -12.06
CA SER A 499 -18.02 -14.56 -11.46
C SER A 499 -16.95 -14.94 -12.49
N GLU A 500 -17.34 -15.60 -13.59
CA GLU A 500 -16.45 -15.92 -14.71
C GLU A 500 -15.99 -14.68 -15.49
N ASN A 501 -16.69 -13.56 -15.37
CA ASN A 501 -16.38 -12.28 -16.01
C ASN A 501 -15.60 -11.32 -15.11
N SER A 502 -15.15 -11.78 -13.93
CA SER A 502 -14.42 -10.95 -12.98
C SER A 502 -13.12 -10.39 -13.58
N LEU A 503 -13.13 -9.08 -13.81
CA LEU A 503 -11.98 -8.26 -14.16
C LEU A 503 -11.97 -7.01 -13.26
N PRO A 504 -10.79 -6.46 -12.96
CA PRO A 504 -10.70 -5.18 -12.27
C PRO A 504 -11.31 -4.07 -13.13
N PHE A 505 -12.04 -3.17 -12.50
CA PHE A 505 -12.63 -2.00 -13.14
C PHE A 505 -12.56 -0.80 -12.18
N CYS A 506 -12.75 0.39 -12.72
CA CYS A 506 -12.89 1.62 -11.96
C CYS A 506 -14.13 2.37 -12.46
N ALA A 507 -15.04 2.71 -11.56
CA ALA A 507 -16.17 3.59 -11.85
C ALA A 507 -15.96 4.89 -11.07
N PHE A 508 -15.99 6.04 -11.75
CA PHE A 508 -15.63 7.30 -11.11
C PHE A 508 -16.37 8.52 -11.71
N ASN A 509 -16.48 9.55 -10.89
CA ASN A 509 -17.04 10.87 -11.23
C ASN A 509 -15.92 11.79 -11.71
N GLY A 510 -15.84 12.07 -13.01
CA GLY A 510 -14.84 12.95 -13.60
C GLY A 510 -15.13 14.45 -13.41
N GLY A 511 -15.92 14.83 -12.41
CA GLY A 511 -16.28 16.23 -12.10
C GLY A 511 -17.39 16.78 -12.99
N SER A 512 -17.35 16.49 -14.30
CA SER A 512 -18.37 16.89 -15.28
C SER A 512 -18.98 15.71 -16.04
N ASP A 513 -18.39 14.53 -15.95
CA ASP A 513 -18.81 13.30 -16.62
C ASP A 513 -18.65 12.08 -15.69
N VAL A 514 -19.10 10.91 -16.13
CA VAL A 514 -18.91 9.64 -15.40
C VAL A 514 -18.32 8.61 -16.33
N TRP A 515 -17.36 7.83 -15.83
CA TRP A 515 -16.68 6.80 -16.59
C TRP A 515 -16.59 5.50 -15.80
N VAL A 516 -16.64 4.40 -16.54
CA VAL A 516 -16.32 3.05 -16.09
C VAL A 516 -15.24 2.49 -17.00
N ASP A 517 -14.03 2.36 -16.46
CA ASP A 517 -12.86 1.84 -17.16
C ASP A 517 -12.57 0.40 -16.72
N ILE A 518 -12.12 -0.46 -17.63
CA ILE A 518 -11.55 -1.77 -17.29
C ILE A 518 -10.08 -1.57 -16.92
N GLY A 519 -9.73 -1.94 -15.70
CA GLY A 519 -8.46 -1.62 -15.06
C GLY A 519 -8.56 -0.48 -14.05
N ASN A 520 -7.42 -0.10 -13.48
CA ASN A 520 -7.27 1.02 -12.53
C ASN A 520 -5.80 1.45 -12.44
N LYS A 521 -5.54 2.62 -11.83
CA LYS A 521 -4.18 3.18 -11.69
C LYS A 521 -3.22 2.30 -10.90
N LEU A 522 -3.70 1.57 -9.89
CA LEU A 522 -2.87 0.60 -9.15
C LEU A 522 -2.24 -0.40 -10.13
N ILE A 523 -3.06 -0.95 -11.04
CA ILE A 523 -2.59 -1.84 -12.11
C ILE A 523 -1.64 -1.10 -13.04
N GLY A 524 -1.96 0.13 -13.42
CA GLY A 524 -1.10 0.93 -14.29
C GLY A 524 0.31 1.14 -13.70
N VAL A 525 0.41 1.52 -12.43
CA VAL A 525 1.68 1.69 -11.72
C VAL A 525 2.43 0.37 -11.60
N HIS A 526 1.74 -0.76 -11.36
CA HIS A 526 2.38 -2.07 -11.34
C HIS A 526 2.98 -2.45 -12.71
N ILE A 527 2.24 -2.22 -13.79
CA ILE A 527 2.72 -2.46 -15.15
C ILE A 527 3.99 -1.63 -15.40
N LEU A 528 4.01 -0.34 -15.01
CA LEU A 528 5.17 0.53 -15.16
C LEU A 528 6.37 0.04 -14.34
N GLN A 529 6.14 -0.44 -13.11
CA GLN A 529 7.18 -1.04 -12.28
C GLN A 529 7.83 -2.26 -12.93
N GLU A 530 7.02 -3.18 -13.47
CA GLU A 530 7.52 -4.38 -14.16
C GLU A 530 8.26 -4.01 -15.44
N PHE A 531 7.67 -3.14 -16.27
CA PHE A 531 8.22 -2.70 -17.54
C PHE A 531 9.54 -1.93 -17.40
N LEU A 532 9.63 -1.04 -16.41
CA LEU A 532 10.79 -0.16 -16.20
C LEU A 532 11.79 -0.71 -15.17
N GLY A 533 11.53 -1.90 -14.60
CA GLY A 533 12.41 -2.54 -13.62
C GLY A 533 12.51 -1.80 -12.27
N ALA A 534 11.45 -1.10 -11.87
CA ALA A 534 11.35 -0.39 -10.59
C ALA A 534 10.61 -1.23 -9.54
N LYS A 535 11.03 -1.15 -8.28
CA LYS A 535 10.36 -1.81 -7.16
C LYS A 535 9.40 -0.86 -6.44
N PRO A 536 8.44 -1.38 -5.64
CA PRO A 536 7.56 -0.55 -4.80
C PRO A 536 8.26 0.51 -3.94
N HIS A 537 9.42 0.19 -3.34
CA HIS A 537 10.22 1.11 -2.53
C HIS A 537 11.16 2.02 -3.34
N GLU A 538 11.12 1.91 -4.66
CA GLU A 538 11.86 2.74 -5.63
C GLU A 538 10.86 3.54 -6.51
N THR A 539 9.56 3.45 -6.21
CA THR A 539 8.47 4.07 -6.97
C THR A 539 7.68 5.04 -6.11
N LEU A 540 7.55 6.28 -6.56
CA LEU A 540 6.74 7.31 -5.91
C LEU A 540 5.55 7.67 -6.81
N HIS A 541 4.33 7.56 -6.30
CA HIS A 541 3.15 8.09 -6.95
C HIS A 541 2.74 9.42 -6.30
N VAL A 542 2.42 10.42 -7.11
CA VAL A 542 1.92 11.72 -6.69
C VAL A 542 0.50 11.84 -7.20
N GLY A 543 -0.49 11.93 -6.31
CA GLY A 543 -1.90 11.97 -6.71
C GLY A 543 -2.82 12.43 -5.59
N ASP A 544 -4.08 12.72 -5.94
CA ASP A 544 -5.08 13.14 -4.96
C ASP A 544 -5.91 11.96 -4.44
N GLN A 545 -5.98 11.84 -3.12
CA GLN A 545 -6.83 10.86 -2.43
C GLN A 545 -8.09 11.49 -1.81
N PHE A 546 -8.34 12.79 -1.98
CA PHE A 546 -9.54 13.50 -1.51
C PHE A 546 -10.70 13.45 -2.49
N LEU A 547 -10.45 13.52 -3.80
CA LEU A 547 -11.51 13.48 -4.79
C LEU A 547 -12.31 12.18 -4.67
N SER A 548 -13.63 12.30 -4.78
CA SER A 548 -14.60 11.23 -4.56
C SER A 548 -14.46 10.05 -5.53
N THR A 549 -13.57 10.13 -6.52
CA THR A 549 -13.25 9.08 -7.49
C THR A 549 -12.44 7.93 -6.91
N GLY A 550 -11.70 8.12 -5.81
CA GLY A 550 -11.03 7.06 -5.06
C GLY A 550 -9.98 6.23 -5.81
N ASN A 551 -9.68 6.52 -7.09
CA ASN A 551 -8.88 5.68 -7.96
C ASN A 551 -7.37 5.72 -7.65
N ASP A 552 -6.88 6.78 -7.01
CA ASP A 552 -5.48 6.90 -6.58
C ASP A 552 -5.22 6.28 -5.21
N PHE A 553 -6.22 6.16 -4.34
CA PHE A 553 -6.02 5.61 -3.00
C PHE A 553 -5.50 4.17 -3.02
N ALA A 554 -5.92 3.38 -4.02
CA ALA A 554 -5.45 2.03 -4.19
C ALA A 554 -3.93 1.98 -4.44
N THR A 555 -3.34 2.96 -5.13
CA THR A 555 -1.92 2.96 -5.55
C THR A 555 -0.93 2.85 -4.39
N ARG A 556 -1.30 3.30 -3.19
CA ARG A 556 -0.46 3.18 -1.97
C ARG A 556 -0.16 1.74 -1.56
N HIS A 557 -1.00 0.78 -1.98
CA HIS A 557 -0.72 -0.63 -1.79
C HIS A 557 0.46 -1.10 -2.66
N GLN A 558 0.67 -0.46 -3.81
CA GLN A 558 1.65 -0.85 -4.83
C GLN A 558 2.97 -0.07 -4.75
N CYS A 559 2.96 1.15 -4.21
CA CYS A 559 4.14 2.01 -4.14
C CYS A 559 4.02 3.05 -3.02
N CYS A 560 5.10 3.80 -2.79
CA CYS A 560 5.04 5.01 -1.97
C CYS A 560 4.14 6.06 -2.63
N THR A 561 3.32 6.76 -1.86
CA THR A 561 2.38 7.75 -2.41
C THR A 561 2.46 9.07 -1.64
N LEU A 562 2.56 10.18 -2.36
CA LEU A 562 2.31 11.52 -1.82
C LEU A 562 0.85 11.88 -2.05
N TRP A 563 0.17 12.31 -0.99
CA TRP A 563 -1.21 12.76 -1.09
C TRP A 563 -1.25 14.27 -1.28
N ILE A 564 -1.66 14.70 -2.47
CA ILE A 564 -1.72 16.09 -2.92
C ILE A 564 -3.16 16.53 -3.15
N VAL A 565 -3.49 17.82 -3.02
CA VAL A 565 -4.83 18.38 -3.34
C VAL A 565 -4.83 19.43 -4.44
N SER A 566 -3.66 19.80 -4.95
CA SER A 566 -3.55 20.84 -5.97
C SER A 566 -2.18 20.81 -6.67
N PRO A 567 -2.09 21.38 -7.89
CA PRO A 567 -0.81 21.58 -8.57
C PRO A 567 0.23 22.35 -7.75
N VAL A 568 -0.21 23.31 -6.92
CA VAL A 568 0.67 24.08 -6.01
C VAL A 568 1.31 23.17 -4.96
N GLU A 569 0.55 22.23 -4.40
CA GLU A 569 1.12 21.27 -3.46
C GLU A 569 2.06 20.27 -4.17
N THR A 570 1.75 19.87 -5.41
CA THR A 570 2.69 19.08 -6.25
C THR A 570 4.01 19.82 -6.43
N GLN A 571 3.97 21.10 -6.79
CA GLN A 571 5.17 21.92 -6.94
C GLN A 571 6.00 21.94 -5.64
N ASN A 572 5.36 22.15 -4.48
CA ASN A 572 6.05 22.21 -3.19
C ASN A 572 6.77 20.89 -2.85
N VAL A 573 6.12 19.74 -3.05
CA VAL A 573 6.76 18.44 -2.75
C VAL A 573 7.87 18.09 -3.74
N LEU A 574 7.79 18.58 -4.99
CA LEU A 574 8.85 18.40 -5.97
C LEU A 574 10.05 19.32 -5.74
N VAL A 575 9.85 20.54 -5.24
CA VAL A 575 10.96 21.39 -4.79
C VAL A 575 11.74 20.70 -3.67
N GLU A 576 11.04 20.11 -2.70
CA GLU A 576 11.68 19.35 -1.63
C GLU A 576 12.40 18.11 -2.15
N LEU A 577 11.73 17.32 -3.00
CA LEU A 577 12.31 16.11 -3.58
C LEU A 577 13.56 16.41 -4.42
N THR A 578 13.52 17.44 -5.27
CA THR A 578 14.68 17.82 -6.09
C THR A 578 15.86 18.28 -5.24
N ALA A 579 15.63 19.05 -4.17
CA ALA A 579 16.70 19.39 -3.23
C ALA A 579 17.34 18.15 -2.57
N LEU A 580 16.52 17.15 -2.20
CA LEU A 580 17.00 15.88 -1.64
C LEU A 580 17.79 15.04 -2.66
N LEU A 581 17.42 15.08 -3.94
CA LEU A 581 18.14 14.42 -5.03
C LEU A 581 19.47 15.12 -5.36
N GLU A 582 19.50 16.45 -5.32
CA GLU A 582 20.69 17.28 -5.55
C GLU A 582 21.74 17.06 -4.46
N ALA A 583 21.32 17.03 -3.18
CA ALA A 583 22.20 16.79 -2.03
C ALA A 583 22.92 15.42 -2.06
N LYS A 584 22.53 14.52 -2.96
CA LYS A 584 23.09 13.17 -3.10
C LYS A 584 23.99 12.97 -4.31
N LYS A 585 24.16 13.97 -5.18
CA LYS A 585 25.18 13.86 -6.23
C LYS A 585 26.55 13.70 -5.53
N PRO A 586 27.26 12.57 -5.69
CA PRO A 586 28.66 12.54 -5.28
C PRO A 586 29.35 13.68 -6.01
N GLU A 587 30.17 14.46 -5.31
CA GLU A 587 31.02 15.48 -5.95
C GLU A 587 31.65 14.83 -7.18
N ARG A 588 31.40 15.42 -8.36
CA ARG A 588 32.05 14.97 -9.58
C ARG A 588 33.53 14.96 -9.28
N VAL A 589 34.14 13.77 -9.24
CA VAL A 589 35.59 13.64 -9.30
C VAL A 589 35.96 14.26 -10.64
N VAL A 590 36.41 15.50 -10.59
CA VAL A 590 37.01 16.21 -11.72
C VAL A 590 38.18 15.32 -12.14
N LYS A 591 38.00 14.61 -13.25
CA LYS A 591 39.10 13.93 -13.95
C LYS A 591 39.77 14.92 -14.88
#